data_AF-A0A847PXV9-F1
#
_entry.id   AF-A0A847PXV9-F1
#
_cell.length_a   1.000
_cell.length_b   1.000
_cell.length_c   1.000
_cell.angle_alpha   90.00
_cell.angle_beta   90.00
_cell.angle_gamma   90.00
#
_symmetry.space_group_name_H-M   'P 1'
#
loop_
_entity.id
_entity.type
_entity.pdbx_description
1 polymer ?
#
loop_
_entity_poly.entity_id
_entity_poly.type
_entity_poly.pdbx_seq_one_letter_code
_entity_poly.pdbx_strand_id
1 'polypeptide(L)' 'MMVTDADVGYPGSITIDRALLDMSGIARGERVQVADLDNGERFETYVMEAPSGSGTICING' A
#
# COMPACT_ATOMS: atom_id res chain seq x y z
N MET A 1 20.38 -8.55 -14.86
CA MET A 1 19.00 -8.94 -15.22
C MET A 1 18.26 -7.65 -15.54
N MET A 2 17.73 -7.50 -16.76
CA MET A 2 17.05 -6.28 -17.23
C MET A 2 15.54 -6.47 -17.01
N VAL A 3 14.87 -5.47 -16.45
CA VAL A 3 13.41 -5.46 -16.33
C VAL A 3 12.84 -5.20 -17.72
N THR A 4 12.05 -6.13 -18.26
CA THR A 4 11.62 -6.17 -19.67
C THR A 4 10.14 -5.90 -19.89
N ASP A 5 9.36 -5.62 -18.84
CA ASP A 5 7.92 -5.36 -18.99
C ASP A 5 7.36 -4.53 -17.83
N ALA A 6 6.30 -3.77 -18.09
CA ALA A 6 5.53 -2.99 -17.12
C ALA A 6 4.05 -3.36 -17.24
N ASP A 7 3.53 -3.98 -16.19
CA ASP A 7 2.18 -4.54 -16.17
C ASP A 7 1.14 -3.43 -15.87
N VAL A 8 0.22 -3.21 -16.80
CA VAL A 8 -0.87 -2.23 -16.69
C VAL A 8 -1.89 -2.62 -15.60
N GLY A 9 -1.79 -3.85 -15.07
CA GLY A 9 -2.56 -4.33 -13.92
C GLY A 9 -1.79 -4.34 -12.59
N TYR A 10 -0.62 -3.69 -12.48
CA TYR A 10 0.17 -3.70 -11.25
C TYR A 10 -0.57 -2.93 -10.13
N PRO A 11 -1.07 -3.58 -9.07
CA PRO A 11 -1.55 -2.85 -7.91
C PRO A 11 -0.31 -2.26 -7.26
N GLY A 12 -0.03 -0.99 -7.52
CA GLY A 12 1.08 -0.31 -6.88
C GLY A 12 0.90 -0.30 -5.36
N SER A 13 1.96 0.02 -4.65
CA SER A 13 1.99 -0.10 -3.19
C SER A 13 1.00 0.84 -2.50
N ILE A 14 0.59 0.50 -1.28
CA ILE A 14 -0.05 1.48 -0.39
C ILE A 14 1.00 2.04 0.58
N THR A 15 1.20 3.36 0.56
CA THR A 15 2.06 4.05 1.53
C THR A 15 1.22 4.50 2.72
N ILE A 16 1.61 4.09 3.93
CA ILE A 16 0.87 4.38 5.17
C ILE A 16 1.82 5.02 6.19
N ASP A 17 1.33 5.99 6.93
CA ASP A 17 1.99 6.59 8.09
C ASP A 17 2.51 5.51 9.04
N ARG A 18 3.79 5.59 9.39
CA ARG A 18 4.43 4.64 10.30
C ARG A 18 3.72 4.48 11.65
N ALA A 19 3.14 5.54 12.21
CA ALA A 19 2.39 5.47 13.46
C ALA A 19 1.15 4.56 13.34
N LEU A 20 0.45 4.62 12.20
CA LEU A 20 -0.71 3.76 11.94
C LEU A 20 -0.28 2.30 11.70
N LEU A 21 0.86 2.08 11.06
CA LEU A 21 1.44 0.74 10.89
C LEU A 21 1.82 0.12 12.23
N ASP A 22 2.51 0.87 13.10
CA ASP A 22 2.88 0.40 14.44
C ASP A 22 1.63 0.10 15.30
N MET A 23 0.56 0.89 15.17
CA MET A 23 -0.71 0.66 15.88
C MET A 23 -1.50 -0.55 15.35
N SER A 24 -1.42 -0.82 14.05
CA SER A 24 -2.14 -1.93 13.40
C SER A 24 -1.39 -3.26 13.46
N GLY A 25 -0.10 -3.23 13.74
CA GLY A 25 0.77 -4.42 13.70
C GLY A 25 1.15 -4.85 12.28
N ILE A 26 0.84 -4.03 11.27
CA ILE A 26 1.18 -4.30 9.87
C ILE A 26 2.63 -3.90 9.61
N ALA A 27 3.41 -4.82 9.05
CA ALA A 27 4.81 -4.58 8.71
C ALA A 27 4.98 -3.97 7.31
N ARG A 28 6.08 -3.24 7.10
CA ARG A 28 6.50 -2.82 5.76
C ARG A 28 6.76 -4.03 4.86
N GLY A 29 6.27 -3.95 3.63
CA GLY A 29 6.35 -5.04 2.65
C GLY A 29 5.35 -6.16 2.91
N GLU A 30 4.54 -6.08 3.97
CA GLU A 30 3.47 -7.04 4.21
C GLU A 30 2.39 -6.89 3.13
N ARG A 31 1.88 -8.03 2.66
CA ARG A 31 0.74 -8.07 1.74
C ARG A 31 -0.52 -7.75 2.51
N VAL A 32 -1.25 -6.74 2.05
CA VAL A 32 -2.52 -6.31 2.61
C VAL A 32 -3.62 -6.38 1.56
N GLN A 33 -4.86 -6.56 2.03
CA GLN A 33 -6.04 -6.39 1.21
C GLN A 33 -6.66 -5.03 1.53
N VAL A 34 -6.90 -4.23 0.49
CA VAL A 34 -7.56 -2.94 0.58
C VAL A 34 -9.00 -3.12 0.12
N ALA A 35 -9.93 -2.60 0.93
CA ALA A 35 -11.34 -2.52 0.58
C ALA A 35 -11.73 -1.05 0.47
N ASP A 36 -12.01 -0.61 -0.76
CA ASP A 36 -12.54 0.73 -1.02
C ASP A 36 -14.04 0.73 -0.68
N LEU A 37 -14.42 1.58 0.27
CA LEU A 37 -15.80 1.67 0.75
C LEU A 37 -16.66 2.61 -0.10
N ASP A 38 -16.06 3.46 -0.93
CA ASP A 38 -16.76 4.42 -1.78
C ASP A 38 -17.29 3.74 -3.05
N ASN A 39 -16.46 2.90 -3.69
CA ASN A 39 -16.83 2.21 -4.94
C ASN A 39 -16.97 0.68 -4.81
N GLY A 40 -16.57 0.10 -3.67
CA GLY A 40 -16.67 -1.33 -3.39
C GLY A 40 -15.53 -2.19 -3.98
N GLU A 41 -14.53 -1.57 -4.60
CA GLU A 41 -13.37 -2.29 -5.15
C GLU A 41 -12.54 -2.94 -4.04
N ARG A 42 -11.98 -4.10 -4.36
CA ARG A 42 -11.11 -4.87 -3.48
C ARG A 42 -9.89 -5.33 -4.23
N PHE A 43 -8.72 -5.03 -3.70
CA PHE A 43 -7.46 -5.39 -4.31
C PHE A 43 -6.43 -5.75 -3.25
N GLU A 44 -5.39 -6.48 -3.67
CA GLU A 44 -4.25 -6.82 -2.83
C GLU A 44 -3.03 -6.01 -3.26
N THR A 45 -2.25 -5.55 -2.29
CA THR A 45 -0.99 -4.85 -2.55
C THR A 45 -0.04 -5.04 -1.36
N TYR A 46 1.08 -4.35 -1.33
CA TYR A 46 2.05 -4.34 -0.25
C TYR A 46 2.24 -2.95 0.35
N VAL A 47 2.67 -2.92 1.61
CA VAL A 47 2.82 -1.67 2.37
C VAL A 47 4.20 -1.02 2.18
N MET A 48 4.20 0.28 1.93
CA MET A 48 5.34 1.18 2.10
C MET A 48 5.12 2.10 3.31
N GLU A 49 6.21 2.57 3.92
CA GLU A 49 6.16 3.45 5.08
C GLU A 49 6.27 4.92 4.67
N ALA A 50 5.41 5.76 5.23
CA ALA A 50 5.58 7.21 5.28
C ALA A 50 6.15 7.67 6.64
N PRO A 51 6.68 8.90 6.75
CA PRO A 51 7.12 9.47 8.02
C PRO A 51 6.05 9.38 9.11
N SER A 52 6.46 9.08 10.34
CA SER A 52 5.54 8.96 11.48
C SER A 52 4.82 10.29 11.75
N GLY A 53 3.50 10.24 11.92
CA GLY A 53 2.66 11.41 12.18
C GLY A 53 2.35 12.25 10.95
N SER A 54 2.66 11.77 9.74
CA SER A 54 2.31 12.44 8.48
C SER A 54 0.81 12.35 8.14
N GLY A 55 0.09 11.38 8.70
CA GLY A 55 -1.30 11.05 8.34
C GLY A 55 -1.45 10.48 6.93
N THR A 56 -0.35 10.08 6.28
CA THR A 56 -0.37 9.62 4.88
C THR A 56 -1.06 8.26 4.76
N ILE A 57 -2.03 8.18 3.85
CA ILE A 57 -2.57 6.94 3.28
C ILE A 57 -2.68 7.19 1.78
N CYS A 58 -1.77 6.60 1.00
CA CYS A 58 -1.63 6.89 -0.42
C CYS A 58 -1.54 5.58 -1.21
N ILE A 59 -2.46 5.37 -2.14
CA ILE A 59 -2.38 4.28 -3.10
C ILE A 59 -1.48 4.75 -4.24
N ASN A 60 -0.40 4.00 -4.49
CA ASN A 60 0.50 4.23 -5.61
C ASN A 60 0.14 3.26 -6.73
N GLY A 61 0.44 3.62 -7.98
CA GLY A 61 0.17 2.85 -9.19
C GLY A 61 1.21 3.15 -10.26
#